data_AF-A0A0F6W086-F1
#
_entry.id   AF-A0A0F6W086-F1
#
_cell.length_a   1.000
_cell.length_b   1.000
_cell.length_c   1.000
_cell.angle_alpha   90.00
_cell.angle_beta   90.00
_cell.angle_gamma   90.00
#
_symmetry.space_group_name_H-M   'P 1'
#
loop_
_entity.id
_entity.type
_entity.pdbx_description
1 polymer ?
#
loop_
_entity_poly.entity_id
_entity_poly.type
_entity_poly.pdbx_seq_one_letter_code
_entity_poly.pdbx_strand_id
1 'polypeptide(L)' 'MSIGGTGRGCNTLGGSFTILDIELDGAVLRRLRARYEQYCDRGEPRLVGCIRYEPR' A
#
# COMPACT_ATOMS: atom_id res chain seq x y z
N MET A 1 3.87 1.23 -5.42
CA MET A 1 4.08 1.21 -3.95
C MET A 1 4.84 -0.07 -3.63
N SER A 2 6.04 0.04 -3.06
CA SER A 2 6.82 -1.10 -2.58
C SER A 2 6.94 -0.97 -1.06
N ILE A 3 6.69 -2.04 -0.31
CA ILE A 3 6.83 -2.12 1.15
C ILE A 3 7.73 -3.33 1.39
N GLY A 4 8.76 -3.20 2.23
CA GLY A 4 9.80 -4.23 2.40
C GLY A 4 10.22 -4.43 3.85
N GLY A 5 10.79 -5.60 4.16
CA GLY A 5 11.39 -5.98 5.44
C GLY A 5 12.73 -6.69 5.27
N THR A 6 13.45 -6.97 6.37
CA THR A 6 14.86 -7.46 6.39
C THR A 6 15.04 -8.98 6.21
N GLY A 7 14.12 -9.70 5.56
CA GLY A 7 14.14 -11.17 5.56
C GLY A 7 13.82 -11.80 4.21
N ARG A 8 14.87 -12.21 3.49
CA ARG A 8 14.89 -12.97 2.22
C ARG A 8 14.43 -12.16 1.00
N GLY A 9 15.25 -12.18 -0.05
CA GLY A 9 15.00 -11.42 -1.28
C GLY A 9 13.62 -11.74 -1.84
N CYS A 10 12.90 -10.68 -2.21
CA CYS A 10 11.61 -10.80 -2.85
C CYS A 10 11.78 -10.60 -4.36
N ASN A 11 11.63 -11.65 -5.14
CA ASN A 11 11.82 -11.56 -6.59
C ASN A 11 10.61 -10.90 -7.25
N THR A 12 9.41 -11.24 -6.79
CA THR A 12 8.15 -10.67 -7.28
C THR A 12 7.31 -10.14 -6.13
N LEU A 13 6.88 -8.88 -6.24
CA LEU A 13 6.01 -8.26 -5.25
C LEU A 13 4.62 -8.15 -5.85
N GLY A 14 3.64 -8.80 -5.23
CA GLY A 14 2.25 -8.81 -5.66
C GLY A 14 1.32 -8.36 -4.54
N GLY A 15 0.09 -7.99 -4.89
CA GLY A 15 -0.87 -7.53 -3.91
C GLY A 15 -2.04 -6.78 -4.53
N SER A 16 -2.90 -6.26 -3.66
CA SER A 16 -4.03 -5.43 -4.04
C SER A 16 -4.20 -4.29 -3.04
N PHE A 17 -4.85 -3.22 -3.46
CA PHE A 17 -5.26 -2.16 -2.57
C PHE A 17 -6.66 -1.67 -2.91
N THR A 18 -7.33 -1.13 -1.91
CA THR A 18 -8.65 -0.52 -2.03
C THR A 18 -8.57 0.90 -1.52
N ILE A 19 -8.95 1.86 -2.37
CA ILE A 19 -9.10 3.26 -1.96
C ILE A 19 -10.42 3.37 -1.18
N LEU A 20 -10.31 3.81 0.06
CA LEU A 20 -11.45 4.06 0.94
C LEU A 20 -11.91 5.50 0.85
N ASP A 21 -10.97 6.42 0.62
CA ASP A 21 -11.20 7.86 0.60
C ASP A 21 -10.09 8.52 -0.18
N ILE A 22 -10.44 9.45 -1.08
CA ILE A 22 -9.47 10.24 -1.84
C ILE A 22 -10.05 11.63 -2.09
N GLU A 23 -9.23 12.65 -1.80
CA GLU A 23 -9.57 14.04 -2.03
C GLU A 23 -8.45 14.71 -2.81
N LEU A 24 -8.85 15.35 -3.92
CA LEU A 24 -7.96 16.08 -4.82
C LEU A 24 -8.43 17.53 -4.89
N ASP A 25 -7.47 18.44 -4.83
CA ASP A 25 -7.65 19.84 -5.21
C ASP A 25 -6.87 20.08 -6.51
N GLY A 26 -7.58 19.99 -7.64
CA GLY A 26 -6.97 19.90 -8.96
C GLY A 26 -6.03 18.68 -9.07
N ALA A 27 -4.74 18.94 -9.26
CA ALA A 27 -3.70 17.90 -9.31
C ALA A 27 -3.05 17.62 -7.95
N VAL A 28 -3.48 18.30 -6.87
CA VAL A 28 -2.86 18.17 -5.55
C VAL A 28 -3.64 17.18 -4.68
N LEU A 29 -2.97 16.15 -4.18
CA LEU A 29 -3.54 15.21 -3.23
C LEU A 29 -3.71 15.87 -1.86
N ARG A 30 -4.95 15.95 -1.38
CA ARG A 30 -5.31 16.51 -0.07
C ARG A 30 -5.58 15.43 0.95
N ARG A 31 -6.09 14.28 0.53
CA ARG A 31 -6.34 13.16 1.43
C ARG A 31 -6.31 11.84 0.67
N LEU A 32 -5.74 10.82 1.30
CA LEU A 32 -5.83 9.45 0.83
C LEU A 32 -5.96 8.52 2.04
N ARG A 33 -6.97 7.64 1.99
CA ARG A 33 -7.07 6.47 2.86
C ARG A 33 -7.19 5.24 1.99
N ALA A 34 -6.33 4.26 2.21
CA ALA A 34 -6.35 3.01 1.48
C ALA A 34 -6.03 1.83 2.38
N ARG A 35 -6.61 0.68 2.08
CA ARG A 35 -6.19 -0.62 2.63
C ARG A 35 -5.36 -1.34 1.60
N TYR A 36 -4.37 -2.10 2.04
CA TYR A 36 -3.56 -2.92 1.14
C TYR A 36 -3.33 -4.31 1.71
N GLU A 37 -3.15 -5.25 0.79
CA GLU A 37 -2.52 -6.54 1.02
C GLU A 37 -1.31 -6.66 0.10
N GLN A 38 -0.27 -7.31 0.58
CA GLN A 38 0.95 -7.57 -0.15
C GLN A 38 1.45 -8.97 0.16
N TYR A 39 1.95 -9.64 -0.86
CA TYR A 39 2.65 -10.90 -0.75
C TYR A 39 3.94 -10.83 -1.55
N CYS A 40 4.90 -11.63 -1.12
CA CYS A 40 6.16 -11.83 -1.81
C CYS A 40 6.13 -13.18 -2.53
N ASP A 41 6.35 -13.19 -3.84
CA ASP A 41 6.24 -14.34 -4.74
C ASP A 41 4.86 -15.02 -4.66
N ARG A 42 4.74 -16.12 -3.90
CA ARG A 42 3.47 -16.77 -3.53
C ARG A 42 3.36 -17.00 -2.02
N GLY A 43 4.18 -16.29 -1.26
CA GLY A 43 4.36 -16.48 0.16
C GLY A 43 3.16 -15.98 0.97
N GLU A 44 2.78 -16.81 1.94
CA GLU A 44 1.89 -16.46 3.04
C GLU A 44 2.69 -16.47 4.35
N PRO A 45 2.29 -15.70 5.38
CA PRO A 45 1.11 -14.83 5.44
C PRO A 45 1.28 -13.52 4.67
N ARG A 46 0.15 -12.95 4.22
CA ARG A 46 0.13 -11.65 3.52
C ARG A 46 0.38 -10.51 4.50
N LEU A 47 1.19 -9.54 4.10
CA LEU A 47 1.31 -8.26 4.80
C LEU A 47 0.05 -7.44 4.49
N VAL A 48 -0.71 -7.09 5.51
CA VAL A 48 -1.90 -6.24 5.38
C VAL A 48 -1.74 -4.96 6.16
N GLY A 49 -2.29 -3.86 5.68
CA GLY A 49 -2.20 -2.58 6.36
C GLY A 49 -3.11 -1.48 5.82
N CYS A 50 -3.00 -0.32 6.44
CA CYS A 50 -3.71 0.89 6.04
C CYS A 50 -2.72 2.02 5.76
N ILE A 51 -3.01 2.81 4.72
CA ILE A 51 -2.33 4.06 4.39
C ILE A 51 -3.28 5.19 4.76
N ARG A 52 -2.78 6.19 5.48
CA ARG A 52 -3.46 7.45 5.74
C ARG A 52 -2.50 8.59 5.42
N TYR A 53 -2.92 9.46 4.52
CA TYR A 53 -2.20 10.65 4.13
C TYR A 53 -3.12 11.86 4.20
N GLU A 54 -2.70 12.84 4.99
CA GLU A 54 -3.35 14.14 5.20
C GLU A 54 -2.19 15.15 5.40
N PRO A 55 -1.81 15.95 4.38
CA PRO A 55 -0.77 16.96 4.51
C PRO A 55 -1.23 18.05 5.48
N ARG A 56 -0.28 18.56 6.28
CA ARG A 56 -0.52 19.69 7.18
C ARG A 56 -0.63 21.00 6.43
#